data_AF-A0A7S3K6V3-F1
#
_entry.id   AF-A0A7S3K6V3-F1
#
_cell.length_a   1.000
_cell.length_b   1.000
_cell.length_c   1.000
_cell.angle_alpha   90.00
_cell.angle_beta   90.00
_cell.angle_gamma   90.00
#
_symmetry.space_group_name_H-M   'P 1'
#
loop_
_entity.id
_entity.type
_entity.pdbx_description
1 polymer ?
#
loop_
_entity_poly.entity_id
_entity_poly.type
_entity_poly.pdbx_seq_one_letter_code
_entity_poly.pdbx_strand_id
1 'polypeptide(L)'
;MSAAKEFMSMMIKFRSVSRFTLRHHKEFIQSKLDELGLKKYVPGVQSSPGWIQAQEQLKFIGAMTDEELDNPDLLRGLRVRRISWKLGKPEKEIKDFIYEYYRFSEMQRFVKYLHAAGLPEPKK
;
A
#
# COMPACT_ATOMS: atom_id res chain seq x y z
N MET A 1 -2.47 19.63 -2.33
CA MET A 1 -2.57 19.07 -3.70
C MET A 1 -3.98 18.55 -3.89
N SER A 2 -4.58 18.66 -5.08
CA SER A 2 -5.93 18.08 -5.28
C SER A 2 -5.81 16.55 -5.31
N ALA A 3 -6.80 15.85 -4.77
CA ALA A 3 -6.78 14.40 -4.71
C ALA A 3 -6.71 13.75 -6.12
N ALA A 4 -7.08 14.48 -7.18
CA ALA A 4 -6.91 14.06 -8.58
C ALA A 4 -5.44 13.97 -9.01
N LYS A 5 -4.60 14.92 -8.57
CA LYS A 5 -3.16 14.89 -8.88
C LYS A 5 -2.45 13.74 -8.17
N GLU A 6 -2.83 13.44 -6.93
CA GLU A 6 -2.31 12.30 -6.17
C GLU A 6 -2.70 10.96 -6.82
N PHE A 7 -3.96 10.84 -7.25
CA PHE A 7 -4.42 9.69 -8.00
C PHE A 7 -3.62 9.52 -9.31
N MET A 8 -3.49 10.56 -10.13
CA MET A 8 -2.71 10.50 -11.37
C MET A 8 -1.22 10.18 -11.15
N SER A 9 -0.59 10.74 -10.11
CA SER A 9 0.80 10.44 -9.76
C SER A 9 0.97 8.97 -9.36
N MET A 10 0.04 8.43 -8.58
CA MET A 10 -0.01 7.01 -8.23
C MET A 10 -0.18 6.14 -9.49
N MET A 11 -1.04 6.55 -10.43
CA MET A 11 -1.29 5.86 -11.70
C MET A 11 -0.07 5.86 -12.63
N ILE A 12 0.70 6.95 -12.66
CA ILE A 12 1.98 7.02 -13.37
C ILE A 12 2.98 6.01 -12.77
N LYS A 13 3.14 5.99 -11.44
CA LYS A 13 4.02 5.03 -10.76
C LYS A 13 3.57 3.57 -10.97
N PHE A 14 2.26 3.33 -11.04
CA PHE A 14 1.71 2.00 -11.31
C PHE A 14 2.00 1.48 -12.71
N ARG A 15 2.15 2.37 -13.70
CA ARG A 15 2.52 1.98 -15.06
C ARG A 15 3.96 1.48 -15.17
N SER A 16 4.90 2.09 -14.44
CA SER A 16 6.32 1.80 -14.57
C SER A 16 6.77 0.49 -13.92
N VAL A 17 5.97 -0.10 -13.03
CA VAL A 17 6.33 -1.33 -12.30
C VAL A 17 5.66 -2.55 -12.93
N SER A 18 6.43 -3.54 -13.41
CA SER A 18 5.91 -4.74 -14.09
C SER A 18 4.86 -5.52 -13.27
N ARG A 19 5.17 -5.83 -12.01
CA ARG A 19 4.27 -6.45 -11.02
C ARG A 19 4.32 -5.63 -9.73
N PHE A 20 3.19 -5.07 -9.32
CA PHE A 20 3.09 -4.43 -8.01
C PHE A 20 3.14 -5.49 -6.91
N THR A 21 4.00 -5.29 -5.90
CA THR A 21 4.21 -6.20 -4.77
C THR A 21 4.06 -5.42 -3.46
N LEU A 22 4.01 -6.12 -2.32
CA LEU A 22 3.97 -5.47 -1.01
C LEU A 22 5.25 -4.68 -0.71
N ARG A 23 6.39 -5.07 -1.30
CA ARG A 23 7.64 -4.26 -1.26
C ARG A 23 7.44 -2.89 -1.92
N HIS A 24 6.88 -2.84 -3.12
CA HIS A 24 6.56 -1.58 -3.79
C HIS A 24 5.53 -0.75 -3.00
N HIS A 25 4.55 -1.43 -2.39
CA HIS A 25 3.56 -0.77 -1.53
C HIS A 25 4.23 -0.14 -0.30
N LYS A 26 5.20 -0.82 0.32
CA LYS A 26 6.01 -0.30 1.43
C LYS A 26 6.74 0.97 1.03
N GLU A 27 7.46 0.94 -0.09
CA GLU A 27 8.21 2.08 -0.60
C GLU A 27 7.30 3.27 -0.89
N PHE A 28 6.11 3.02 -1.45
CA PHE A 28 5.12 4.05 -1.68
C PHE A 28 4.65 4.70 -0.37
N ILE A 29 4.28 3.91 0.64
CA ILE A 29 3.88 4.45 1.95
C ILE A 29 5.04 5.22 2.61
N GLN A 30 6.25 4.66 2.58
CA GLN A 30 7.42 5.31 3.15
C GLN A 30 7.68 6.66 2.49
N SER A 31 7.62 6.74 1.15
CA SER A 31 7.78 8.01 0.43
C SER A 31 6.75 9.07 0.83
N LYS A 32 5.50 8.65 1.09
CA LYS A 32 4.44 9.54 1.60
C LYS A 32 4.70 9.99 3.02
N LEU A 33 5.15 9.08 3.88
CA LEU A 33 5.51 9.40 5.25
C LEU A 33 6.74 10.30 5.33
N ASP A 34 7.69 10.18 4.41
CA ASP A 34 8.84 11.08 4.33
C ASP A 34 8.40 12.48 3.87
N GLU A 35 7.51 12.57 2.88
CA GLU A 35 6.90 13.84 2.45
C GLU A 35 6.10 14.50 3.60
N LEU A 36 5.29 13.71 4.32
CA LEU A 36 4.57 14.18 5.51
C LEU A 36 5.53 14.43 6.68
N GLY A 37 6.66 13.75 6.72
CA GLY A 37 7.72 13.84 7.73
C GLY A 37 8.48 15.15 7.61
N LEU A 38 8.65 15.69 6.41
CA LEU A 38 9.06 17.09 6.23
C LEU A 38 8.06 18.06 6.85
N LYS A 39 6.78 17.69 6.89
CA LYS A 39 5.69 18.44 7.54
C LYS A 39 5.50 18.06 9.02
N LYS A 40 6.32 17.17 9.61
CA LYS A 40 6.18 16.71 11.01
C LYS A 40 6.34 17.83 12.04
N TYR A 41 6.98 18.93 11.64
CA TYR A 41 7.17 20.12 12.47
C TYR A 41 5.91 21.00 12.53
N VAL A 42 4.86 20.65 11.78
CA VAL A 42 3.54 21.28 11.87
C VAL A 42 2.72 20.54 12.94
N PRO A 43 2.24 21.25 13.99
CA PRO A 43 1.38 20.66 15.01
C PRO A 43 0.15 19.96 14.39
N GLY A 44 -0.16 18.75 14.87
CA GLY A 44 -1.33 17.98 14.44
C GLY A 44 -1.09 17.00 13.28
N VAL A 45 0.04 17.06 12.56
CA VAL A 45 0.33 16.12 11.45
C VAL A 45 0.48 14.68 11.94
N GLN A 46 1.15 14.46 13.07
CA GLN A 46 1.34 13.12 13.64
C GLN A 46 0.04 12.51 14.19
N SER A 47 -0.91 13.33 14.58
CA SER A 47 -2.23 12.90 15.05
C SER A 47 -3.24 12.77 13.91
N SER A 48 -2.84 13.10 12.66
CA SER A 48 -3.75 13.01 11.53
C SER A 48 -4.09 11.54 11.21
N PRO A 49 -5.34 11.23 10.81
CA PRO A 49 -5.74 9.86 10.49
C PRO A 49 -4.85 9.22 9.41
N GLY A 50 -4.43 9.99 8.40
CA GLY A 50 -3.57 9.50 7.32
C GLY A 50 -2.17 9.10 7.81
N TRP A 51 -1.60 9.85 8.76
CA TRP A 51 -0.30 9.50 9.35
C TRP A 51 -0.39 8.22 10.18
N ILE A 52 -1.40 8.11 11.03
CA ILE A 52 -1.64 6.94 11.88
C ILE A 52 -1.88 5.69 11.01
N GLN A 53 -2.70 5.81 9.98
CA GLN A 53 -2.99 4.69 9.07
C GLN A 53 -1.75 4.24 8.30
N ALA A 54 -0.94 5.17 7.78
CA ALA A 54 0.30 4.85 7.08
C ALA A 54 1.32 4.15 7.98
N GLN A 55 1.48 4.62 9.22
CA GLN A 55 2.33 3.97 10.23
C GLN A 55 1.85 2.55 10.55
N GLU A 56 0.54 2.36 10.69
CA GLU A 56 -0.02 1.05 10.98
C GLU A 56 0.19 0.07 9.81
N GLN A 57 -0.02 0.51 8.57
CA GLN A 57 0.28 -0.29 7.38
C GLN A 57 1.76 -0.69 7.31
N LEU A 58 2.69 0.23 7.65
CA LEU A 58 4.12 -0.11 7.72
C LEU A 58 4.44 -1.16 8.79
N LYS A 59 3.74 -1.17 9.93
CA LYS A 59 3.91 -2.22 10.95
C LYS A 59 3.46 -3.58 10.43
N PHE A 60 2.32 -3.65 9.76
CA PHE A 60 1.85 -4.90 9.13
C PHE A 60 2.85 -5.43 8.13
N ILE A 61 3.35 -4.57 7.24
CA ILE A 61 4.37 -4.92 6.25
C ILE A 61 5.68 -5.33 6.94
N GLY A 62 6.11 -4.61 7.98
CA GLY A 62 7.34 -4.89 8.73
C GLY A 62 7.32 -6.20 9.51
N ALA A 63 6.15 -6.80 9.72
CA ALA A 63 6.01 -8.11 10.34
C ALA A 63 6.16 -9.28 9.34
N MET A 64 6.19 -8.99 8.05
CA MET A 64 6.36 -9.97 6.97
C MET A 64 7.85 -10.22 6.67
N THR A 65 8.13 -11.37 6.07
CA THR A 65 9.45 -11.73 5.54
C THR A 65 9.64 -11.17 4.14
N ASP A 66 10.89 -11.03 3.66
CA ASP A 66 11.17 -10.55 2.31
C ASP A 66 10.47 -11.40 1.22
N GLU A 67 10.46 -12.73 1.40
CA GLU A 67 9.77 -13.65 0.49
C GLU A 67 8.26 -13.33 0.38
N GLU A 68 7.61 -13.00 1.51
CA GLU A 68 6.18 -12.65 1.52
C GLU A 68 5.91 -11.27 0.93
N LEU A 69 6.87 -10.34 1.04
CA LEU A 69 6.76 -9.02 0.44
C LEU A 69 6.83 -9.09 -1.08
N ASP A 70 7.66 -9.98 -1.61
CA ASP A 70 7.84 -10.20 -3.04
C ASP A 70 6.78 -11.15 -3.61
N ASN A 71 6.24 -12.06 -2.80
CA ASN A 71 5.17 -12.97 -3.16
C ASN A 71 3.99 -12.95 -2.15
N PRO A 72 3.07 -11.98 -2.27
CA PRO A 72 1.93 -11.84 -1.36
C PRO A 72 0.94 -13.01 -1.38
N ASP A 73 0.98 -13.87 -2.40
CA ASP A 73 0.12 -15.07 -2.50
C ASP A 73 0.40 -16.06 -1.36
N LEU A 74 1.61 -15.99 -0.77
CA LEU A 74 2.01 -16.80 0.38
C LEU A 74 1.27 -16.42 1.66
N LEU A 75 0.72 -15.21 1.78
CA LEU A 75 0.12 -14.68 3.01
C LEU A 75 -1.24 -15.31 3.33
N ARG A 76 -1.24 -16.60 3.68
CA ARG A 76 -2.42 -17.40 4.01
C ARG A 76 -2.16 -18.28 5.24
N GLY A 77 -3.22 -18.72 5.89
CA GLY A 77 -3.17 -19.71 6.99
C GLY A 77 -2.14 -19.38 8.07
N LEU A 78 -1.13 -20.25 8.20
CA LEU A 78 -0.09 -20.16 9.24
C LEU A 78 0.72 -18.86 9.18
N ARG A 79 0.97 -18.29 7.98
CA ARG A 79 1.74 -17.04 7.85
C ARG A 79 0.94 -15.84 8.40
N VAL A 80 -0.38 -15.80 8.18
CA VAL A 80 -1.26 -14.79 8.78
C VAL A 80 -1.29 -14.92 10.31
N ARG A 81 -1.43 -16.14 10.82
CA ARG A 81 -1.40 -16.40 12.27
C ARG A 81 -0.07 -15.96 12.90
N ARG A 82 1.06 -16.26 12.25
CA ARG A 82 2.39 -15.82 12.71
C ARG A 82 2.48 -14.30 12.82
N ILE A 83 2.00 -13.58 11.81
CA ILE A 83 1.99 -12.11 11.80
C ILE A 83 1.06 -11.57 12.89
N SER A 84 -0.11 -12.18 13.07
CA SER A 84 -1.09 -11.87 14.12
C SER A 84 -0.45 -11.94 15.50
N TRP A 85 0.25 -13.03 15.79
CA TRP A 85 0.94 -13.24 17.05
C TRP A 85 2.08 -12.23 17.25
N LYS A 86 2.89 -12.00 16.21
CA LYS A 86 4.01 -11.05 16.27
C LYS A 86 3.56 -9.62 16.56
N LEU A 87 2.40 -9.21 16.06
CA LEU A 87 1.86 -7.87 16.23
C LEU A 87 0.87 -7.73 17.39
N GLY A 88 0.44 -8.82 18.01
CA GLY A 88 -0.65 -8.81 19.00
C GLY A 88 -1.98 -8.35 18.41
N LYS A 89 -2.21 -8.61 17.11
CA LYS A 89 -3.39 -8.14 16.35
C LYS A 89 -4.27 -9.29 15.92
N PRO A 90 -5.60 -9.13 15.84
CA PRO A 90 -6.49 -10.15 15.29
C PRO A 90 -6.10 -10.56 13.87
N GLU A 91 -6.19 -11.86 13.55
CA GLU A 91 -5.96 -12.36 12.18
C GLU A 91 -6.85 -11.64 11.14
N LYS A 92 -8.04 -11.19 11.55
CA LYS A 92 -8.96 -10.43 10.69
C LYS A 92 -8.35 -9.13 10.18
N GLU A 93 -7.71 -8.34 11.05
CA GLU A 93 -7.10 -7.06 10.66
C GLU A 93 -6.00 -7.26 9.61
N ILE A 94 -5.22 -8.33 9.75
CA ILE A 94 -4.17 -8.68 8.77
C ILE A 94 -4.78 -9.10 7.44
N LYS A 95 -5.85 -9.91 7.47
CA LYS A 95 -6.58 -10.31 6.26
C LYS A 95 -7.20 -9.11 5.55
N ASP A 96 -7.78 -8.18 6.29
CA ASP A 96 -8.37 -6.95 5.74
C ASP A 96 -7.29 -6.09 5.06
N PHE A 97 -6.12 -5.94 5.69
CA PHE A 97 -4.96 -5.26 5.10
C PHE A 97 -4.47 -5.94 3.81
N ILE A 98 -4.32 -7.27 3.83
CA ILE A 98 -3.91 -8.05 2.65
C ILE A 98 -4.95 -7.89 1.52
N TYR A 99 -6.23 -7.91 1.86
CA TYR A 99 -7.32 -7.72 0.90
C TYR A 99 -7.30 -6.32 0.27
N GLU A 100 -7.04 -5.28 1.07
CA GLU A 100 -6.80 -3.92 0.57
C GLU A 100 -5.66 -3.88 -0.45
N TYR A 101 -4.53 -4.50 -0.12
CA TYR A 101 -3.41 -4.62 -1.06
C TYR A 101 -3.83 -5.29 -2.37
N TYR A 102 -4.57 -6.41 -2.32
CA TYR A 102 -5.04 -7.08 -3.53
C TYR A 102 -5.94 -6.19 -4.39
N ARG A 103 -6.88 -5.45 -3.78
CA ARG A 103 -7.70 -4.47 -4.50
C ARG A 103 -6.86 -3.42 -5.21
N PHE A 104 -5.82 -2.90 -4.56
CA PHE A 104 -4.88 -1.96 -5.19
C PHE A 104 -4.11 -2.61 -6.34
N SER A 105 -3.66 -3.86 -6.20
CA SER A 105 -2.94 -4.58 -7.24
C SER A 105 -3.82 -4.86 -8.47
N GLU A 106 -5.10 -5.19 -8.29
CA GLU A 106 -6.04 -5.39 -9.39
C GLU A 106 -6.35 -4.07 -10.11
N MET A 107 -6.51 -2.99 -9.35
CA MET A 107 -6.64 -1.66 -9.94
C MET A 107 -5.40 -1.29 -10.78
N GLN A 108 -4.19 -1.60 -10.31
CA GLN A 108 -2.97 -1.38 -11.08
C GLN A 108 -2.96 -2.16 -12.40
N ARG A 109 -3.38 -3.43 -12.38
CA ARG A 109 -3.50 -4.26 -13.58
C ARG A 109 -4.51 -3.69 -14.57
N PHE A 110 -5.68 -3.29 -14.08
CA PHE A 110 -6.72 -2.68 -14.90
C PHE A 110 -6.23 -1.40 -15.60
N VAL A 111 -5.50 -0.55 -14.87
CA VAL A 111 -4.97 0.71 -15.39
C VAL A 111 -3.91 0.48 -16.47
N LYS A 112 -3.04 -0.50 -16.26
CA LYS A 112 -2.07 -0.91 -17.28
C LYS A 112 -2.75 -1.40 -18.56
N TYR A 113 -3.81 -2.19 -18.41
CA TYR A 113 -4.60 -2.67 -19.54
C TYR A 113 -5.20 -1.50 -20.33
N LEU A 114 -5.87 -0.55 -19.65
CA LEU A 114 -6.45 0.63 -20.32
C LEU A 114 -5.39 1.42 -21.09
N HIS A 115 -4.24 1.65 -20.46
CA HIS A 115 -3.14 2.38 -21.08
C HIS A 115 -2.58 1.65 -22.31
N ALA A 116 -2.34 0.34 -22.21
CA ALA A 116 -1.85 -0.47 -23.33
C ALA A 116 -2.86 -0.54 -24.49
N ALA A 117 -4.15 -0.49 -24.19
CA ALA A 117 -5.24 -0.50 -25.17
C ALA A 117 -5.55 0.88 -25.76
N GLY A 118 -4.87 1.96 -25.34
CA GLY A 118 -5.17 3.33 -25.76
C GLY A 118 -6.52 3.85 -25.27
N LEU A 119 -7.11 3.21 -24.25
CA LEU A 119 -8.39 3.57 -23.66
C LEU A 119 -8.20 4.69 -22.63
N PRO A 120 -9.22 5.54 -22.43
CA PRO A 120 -9.15 6.61 -21.43
C PRO A 120 -8.97 6.02 -20.02
N GLU A 121 -7.98 6.53 -19.29
CA GLU A 121 -7.80 6.18 -17.88
C GLU A 121 -9.00 6.67 -17.05
N PRO A 122 -9.33 6.00 -15.93
CA PRO A 122 -10.44 6.41 -15.07
C PRO A 122 -10.24 7.84 -14.60
N LYS A 123 -11.17 8.72 -14.97
CA LYS A 123 -11.27 10.07 -14.43
C LYS A 123 -12.12 9.96 -13.18
N LYS A 124 -11.60 10.50 -12.07
CA LYS A 124 -12.20 10.45 -10.74
C LYS A 124 -13.71 10.60 -10.69
#